data_AF-A0AAW7A5T3-F1
#
_entry.id   AF-A0AAW7A5T3-F1
#
_cell.length_a   1.000
_cell.length_b   1.000
_cell.length_c   1.000
_cell.angle_alpha   90.00
_cell.angle_beta   90.00
_cell.angle_gamma   90.00
#
_symmetry.space_group_name_H-M   'P 1'
#
loop_
_entity.id
_entity.type
_entity.pdbx_description
1 polymer ?
#
loop_
_entity_poly.entity_id
_entity_poly.type
_entity_poly.pdbx_seq_one_letter_code
_entity_poly.pdbx_strand_id
1 'polypeptide(L)'
;YRALNPTSAPPLVNGMFVRALIEGQENPSWVIPERALHGDKIYLMGDDNRLQVVTVEVLYRRNNQVVIDGELEQGQKLIINDLLPAINGMLLKESPEQSEAAIEESDS
;
A
#
# COMPACT_ATOMS: atom_id res chain seq x y z
N TYR A 1 -50.91 -5.65 2.81
CA TYR A 1 -49.88 -6.22 1.92
C TYR A 1 -50.05 -5.61 0.54
N ARG A 2 -49.33 -4.52 0.23
CA ARG A 2 -49.56 -3.68 -0.95
C ARG A 2 -48.24 -3.61 -1.74
N ALA A 3 -48.30 -4.15 -2.95
CA ALA A 3 -47.33 -4.11 -4.05
C ALA A 3 -45.90 -3.64 -3.72
N LEU A 4 -44.96 -4.58 -3.65
CA LEU A 4 -43.52 -4.30 -3.66
C LEU A 4 -42.96 -4.78 -5.01
N ASN A 5 -42.53 -3.83 -5.84
CA ASN A 5 -41.89 -4.12 -7.12
C ASN A 5 -40.46 -4.66 -6.87
N PRO A 6 -40.12 -5.89 -7.32
CA PRO A 6 -38.90 -6.58 -6.90
C PRO A 6 -37.62 -6.17 -7.66
N THR A 7 -37.56 -4.99 -8.29
CA THR A 7 -36.47 -4.66 -9.23
C THR A 7 -35.39 -3.73 -8.67
N SER A 8 -35.38 -3.38 -7.37
CA SER A 8 -34.27 -2.53 -6.86
C SER A 8 -33.79 -2.79 -5.44
N ALA A 9 -34.56 -3.43 -4.56
CA ALA A 9 -34.07 -3.87 -3.27
C ALA A 9 -35.05 -4.89 -2.67
N PRO A 10 -34.60 -6.12 -2.31
CA PRO A 10 -35.45 -7.03 -1.56
C PRO A 10 -35.82 -6.36 -0.23
N PRO A 11 -37.09 -6.44 0.21
CA PRO A 11 -37.53 -5.81 1.44
C PRO A 11 -36.82 -6.46 2.64
N LEU A 12 -36.10 -5.65 3.41
CA LEU A 12 -35.50 -6.06 4.69
C LEU A 12 -36.62 -6.22 5.72
N VAL A 13 -36.82 -7.45 6.22
CA VAL A 13 -37.76 -7.70 7.32
C VAL A 13 -37.05 -7.60 8.68
N ASN A 14 -37.80 -7.19 9.70
CA ASN A 14 -37.28 -7.12 11.07
C ASN A 14 -36.69 -8.48 11.50
N GLY A 15 -35.44 -8.47 11.97
CA GLY A 15 -34.71 -9.67 12.38
C GLY A 15 -33.78 -10.28 11.30
N MET A 16 -33.71 -9.71 10.10
CA MET A 16 -32.71 -10.12 9.09
C MET A 16 -31.31 -9.58 9.44
N PHE A 17 -30.29 -10.43 9.26
CA PHE A 17 -28.90 -10.01 9.27
C PHE A 17 -28.57 -9.27 7.98
N VAL A 18 -27.90 -8.12 8.10
CA VAL A 18 -27.46 -7.30 6.97
C VAL A 18 -25.96 -7.10 7.02
N ARG A 19 -25.36 -6.85 5.86
CA ARG A 19 -23.98 -6.39 5.71
C ARG A 19 -24.04 -4.94 5.28
N ALA A 20 -23.48 -4.04 6.07
CA ALA A 20 -23.30 -2.64 5.70
C ALA A 20 -21.82 -2.39 5.41
N LEU A 21 -21.54 -1.63 4.35
CA LEU A 21 -20.22 -1.07 4.09
C LEU A 21 -20.27 0.40 4.53
N ILE A 22 -19.28 0.84 5.29
CA ILE A 22 -19.14 2.23 5.72
C ILE A 22 -17.90 2.79 5.02
N GLU A 23 -18.08 3.86 4.26
CA GLU A 23 -16.99 4.57 3.59
C GLU A 23 -16.57 5.76 4.45
N GLY A 24 -15.26 5.87 4.70
CA GLY A 24 -14.65 6.99 5.43
C GLY A 24 -14.24 8.13 4.49
N GLN A 25 -13.75 9.22 5.07
CA GLN A 25 -13.15 10.31 4.29
C GLN A 25 -11.76 9.93 3.79
N GLU A 26 -11.39 10.45 2.62
CA GLU A 26 -10.04 10.33 2.08
C GLU A 26 -9.04 11.06 2.99
N ASN A 27 -7.93 10.41 3.32
CA ASN A 27 -6.83 10.99 4.08
C ASN A 27 -5.54 10.79 3.27
N PRO A 28 -4.80 11.87 2.92
CA PRO A 28 -3.50 11.72 2.27
C PRO A 28 -2.56 10.94 3.19
N SER A 29 -1.99 9.86 2.68
CA SER A 29 -1.06 9.02 3.43
C SER A 29 -0.10 8.33 2.48
N TRP A 30 1.11 8.04 2.96
CA TRP A 30 2.09 7.31 2.18
C TRP A 30 1.85 5.82 2.31
N VAL A 31 1.69 5.14 1.18
CA VAL A 31 1.50 3.69 1.12
C VAL A 31 2.71 3.07 0.47
N ILE A 32 3.35 2.15 1.18
CA ILE A 32 4.53 1.42 0.70
C ILE A 32 4.30 -0.10 0.75
N PRO A 33 5.02 -0.89 -0.07
CA PRO A 33 5.04 -2.34 0.10
C PRO A 33 5.66 -2.73 1.45
N GLU A 34 5.14 -3.78 2.11
CA GLU A 34 5.71 -4.29 3.38
C GLU A 34 7.20 -4.62 3.26
N ARG A 35 7.64 -5.10 2.10
CA ARG A 35 9.05 -5.47 1.84
C ARG A 35 10.02 -4.29 1.87
N ALA A 36 9.54 -3.05 1.71
CA ALA A 36 10.35 -1.85 1.77
C ALA A 36 10.50 -1.31 3.22
N LEU A 37 9.74 -1.85 4.17
CA LEU A 37 9.85 -1.49 5.58
C LEU A 37 10.89 -2.38 6.27
N HIS A 38 11.95 -1.74 6.76
CA HIS A 38 13.02 -2.38 7.51
C HIS A 38 12.93 -1.97 8.99
N GLY A 39 12.04 -2.62 9.73
CA GLY A 39 11.76 -2.28 11.13
C GLY A 39 10.95 -0.99 11.25
N ASP A 40 11.57 0.08 11.72
CA ASP A 40 11.04 1.45 11.82
C ASP A 40 11.57 2.39 10.73
N LYS A 41 12.25 1.83 9.71
CA LYS A 41 12.98 2.60 8.71
C LYS A 41 12.62 2.18 7.30
N ILE A 42 12.75 3.13 6.38
CA ILE A 42 12.69 2.90 4.95
C ILE A 42 14.00 3.37 4.33
N TYR A 43 14.27 2.82 3.16
CA TYR A 43 15.46 3.14 2.39
C TYR A 43 15.04 3.89 1.12
N LEU A 44 15.58 5.09 0.95
CA LEU A 44 15.38 5.93 -0.21
C LEU A 44 16.69 6.03 -1.00
N MET A 45 16.58 6.17 -2.31
CA MET A 45 17.68 6.56 -3.18
C MET A 45 17.59 8.07 -3.38
N GLY A 46 18.59 8.78 -2.85
CA GLY A 46 18.72 10.23 -3.04
C GLY A 46 19.14 10.59 -4.47
N ASP A 47 19.07 11.89 -4.79
CA ASP A 47 19.38 12.42 -6.13
C ASP A 47 20.82 12.16 -6.58
N ASP A 48 21.72 11.92 -5.64
CA ASP A 48 23.12 11.58 -5.87
C ASP A 48 23.35 10.06 -6.01
N ASN A 49 22.28 9.28 -6.19
CA ASN A 49 22.27 7.82 -6.18
C ASN A 49 22.84 7.21 -4.90
N ARG A 50 22.70 7.89 -3.75
CA ARG A 50 23.11 7.33 -2.46
C ARG A 50 21.94 6.86 -1.62
N LEU A 51 22.21 5.83 -0.81
CA LEU A 51 21.26 5.32 0.17
C LEU A 51 21.00 6.37 1.25
N GLN A 52 19.74 6.74 1.43
CA GLN A 52 19.24 7.52 2.54
C GLN A 52 18.35 6.63 3.41
N VAL A 53 18.74 6.47 4.67
CA VAL A 53 17.94 5.73 5.66
C VAL A 53 17.06 6.72 6.40
N VAL A 54 15.74 6.59 6.26
CA VAL A 54 14.76 7.48 6.86
C VAL A 54 13.92 6.71 7.88
N THR A 55 13.73 7.29 9.07
CA THR A 55 12.87 6.70 10.11
C THR A 55 11.44 7.18 9.88
N VAL A 56 10.48 6.28 9.95
CA VAL A 56 9.07 6.56 9.67
C VAL A 56 8.17 5.96 10.74
N GLU A 57 7.00 6.56 10.93
CA GLU A 57 5.97 6.02 11.81
C GLU A 57 5.04 5.10 11.02
N VAL A 58 4.78 3.90 11.54
CA VAL A 58 3.86 2.95 10.92
C VAL A 58 2.47 3.15 11.51
N LEU A 59 1.54 3.64 10.70
CA LEU A 59 0.16 3.89 11.13
C LEU A 59 -0.65 2.59 11.17
N TYR A 60 -0.63 1.82 10.08
CA TYR A 60 -1.26 0.50 10.02
C TYR A 60 -0.75 -0.33 8.85
N ARG A 61 -0.97 -1.66 8.93
CA ARG A 61 -0.59 -2.64 7.90
C ARG A 61 -1.81 -3.38 7.39
N ARG A 62 -1.93 -3.55 6.07
CA ARG A 62 -3.03 -4.28 5.44
C ARG A 62 -2.63 -4.83 4.08
N ASN A 63 -2.99 -6.07 3.77
CA ASN A 63 -2.84 -6.67 2.44
C ASN A 63 -1.43 -6.48 1.82
N ASN A 64 -0.36 -6.77 2.59
CA ASN A 64 1.04 -6.57 2.17
C ASN A 64 1.45 -5.11 1.86
N GLN A 65 0.64 -4.15 2.29
CA GLN A 65 0.92 -2.73 2.23
C GLN A 65 1.00 -2.15 3.64
N VAL A 66 1.86 -1.15 3.80
CA VAL A 66 2.06 -0.41 5.03
C VAL A 66 1.73 1.04 4.75
N VAL A 67 0.90 1.62 5.62
CA VAL A 67 0.66 3.06 5.62
C VAL A 67 1.57 3.70 6.66
N ILE A 68 2.37 4.66 6.20
CA ILE A 68 3.38 5.33 7.00
C ILE A 68 3.15 6.83 7.05
N ASP A 69 3.69 7.45 8.09
CA ASP A 69 3.83 8.88 8.23
C ASP A 69 5.31 9.26 8.40
N GLY A 70 5.68 10.42 7.87
CA GLY A 70 7.05 10.90 7.86
C GLY A 70 7.31 12.03 6.86
N GLU A 71 8.50 12.60 6.94
CA GLU A 71 8.96 13.66 6.03
C GLU A 71 9.39 13.06 4.70
N LEU A 72 8.41 12.82 3.83
CA LEU A 72 8.59 12.25 2.49
C LEU A 72 8.07 13.21 1.42
N GLU A 73 8.71 13.16 0.26
CA GLU A 73 8.38 13.99 -0.90
C GLU A 73 8.02 13.11 -2.10
N GLN A 74 7.09 13.60 -2.92
CA GLN A 74 6.72 12.91 -4.14
C GLN A 74 7.90 12.87 -5.12
N GLY A 75 8.14 11.71 -5.73
CA GLY A 75 9.23 11.50 -6.69
C GLY A 75 10.48 10.85 -6.09
N GLN A 76 10.53 10.70 -4.76
CA GLN A 76 11.59 9.93 -4.10
C GLN A 76 11.54 8.46 -4.51
N LYS A 77 12.71 7.86 -4.74
CA LYS A 77 12.84 6.46 -5.14
C LYS A 77 12.93 5.57 -3.90
N LEU A 78 11.91 4.77 -3.67
CA LEU A 78 11.85 3.79 -2.57
C LEU A 78 12.57 2.49 -2.96
N ILE A 79 13.40 2.00 -2.05
CA ILE A 79 14.11 0.73 -2.22
C ILE A 79 13.27 -0.39 -1.63
N ILE A 80 12.93 -1.37 -2.46
CA ILE A 80 12.12 -2.55 -2.09
C ILE A 80 12.95 -3.79 -1.76
N ASN A 81 14.26 -3.76 -2.06
CA ASN A 81 15.17 -4.87 -1.87
C ASN A 81 15.92 -4.69 -0.56
N ASP A 82 16.16 -5.80 0.14
CA ASP A 82 16.99 -5.77 1.34
C ASP A 82 18.46 -5.60 0.95
N LEU A 83 19.11 -4.64 1.59
CA LEU A 83 20.49 -4.26 1.32
C LEU A 83 21.34 -4.68 2.52
N LEU A 84 22.24 -5.63 2.31
CA LEU A 84 23.14 -6.13 3.35
C LEU A 84 24.60 -5.98 2.88
N PRO A 85 25.39 -5.10 3.51
CA PRO A 85 25.04 -4.13 4.56
C PRO A 85 24.38 -2.84 4.01
N ALA A 86 23.35 -2.33 4.69
CA ALA A 86 22.71 -1.03 4.39
C ALA A 86 23.42 0.11 5.13
N ILE A 87 24.35 0.78 4.46
CA ILE A 87 25.11 1.90 5.03
C ILE A 87 24.61 3.20 4.42
N ASN A 88 24.20 4.15 5.25
CA ASN A 88 23.80 5.48 4.80
C ASN A 88 24.94 6.12 3.97
N GLY A 89 24.59 6.66 2.81
CA GLY A 89 25.54 7.26 1.88
C GLY A 89 26.21 6.28 0.92
N MET A 90 25.91 4.99 0.93
CA MET A 90 26.49 4.06 -0.05
C MET A 90 25.93 4.30 -1.46
N LEU A 91 26.76 4.14 -2.49
CA LEU A 91 26.35 4.30 -3.87
C LEU A 91 25.42 3.15 -4.29
N LEU A 92 24.30 3.49 -4.90
CA LEU A 92 23.29 2.56 -5.36
C LEU A 92 23.29 2.51 -6.89
N LYS A 93 22.85 1.36 -7.40
CA LYS A 93 22.56 1.17 -8.81
C LYS A 93 21.11 0.72 -8.95
N GLU A 94 20.38 1.39 -9.82
CA GLU A 94 19.04 0.99 -10.20
C GLU A 94 19.10 -0.33 -10.97
N SER A 95 18.31 -1.32 -10.53
CA SER A 95 18.07 -2.52 -11.32
C SER A 95 16.98 -2.19 -12.34
N PRO A 96 17.12 -2.61 -13.61
CA PRO A 96 16.02 -2.51 -14.55
C PRO A 96 14.78 -3.20 -13.97
N GLU A 97 13.62 -2.57 -14.12
CA GLU A 97 12.36 -3.03 -13.58
C GLU A 97 12.04 -4.46 -14.03
N GLN A 98 11.88 -5.38 -13.08
CA GLN A 98 11.06 -6.55 -13.30
C GLN A 98 9.61 -6.10 -13.14
N SER A 99 9.07 -5.53 -14.22
CA SER A 99 7.63 -5.31 -14.34
C SER A 99 6.97 -6.68 -14.39
N GLU A 100 6.34 -7.10 -13.30
CA GLU A 100 5.49 -8.29 -13.22
C GLU A 100 4.23 -8.05 -14.07
N ALA A 101 4.39 -8.15 -15.39
CA ALA A 101 3.31 -8.41 -16.31
C ALA A 101 3.04 -9.92 -16.30
N ALA A 102 2.07 -10.38 -15.50
CA ALA A 102 1.26 -11.58 -15.75
C ALA A 102 0.31 -11.88 -14.58
N ILE A 103 -0.91 -11.34 -14.63
CA ILE A 103 -2.09 -12.07 -14.13
C ILE A 103 -3.19 -11.94 -15.18
N GLU A 104 -2.89 -12.36 -16.40
CA GLU A 104 -3.89 -12.87 -17.33
C GLU A 104 -3.45 -14.28 -17.69
N GLU A 105 -4.16 -15.28 -17.18
CA GLU A 105 -4.79 -16.32 -18.00
C GLU A 105 -5.52 -17.33 -17.11
N SER A 106 -6.81 -17.49 -17.42
CA SER A 106 -7.45 -18.79 -17.57
C SER A 106 -7.61 -19.67 -16.33
N ASP A 107 -8.83 -19.72 -15.81
CA ASP A 107 -9.50 -21.01 -15.79
C ASP A 107 -10.96 -20.86 -16.23
N SER A 108 -11.43 -21.89 -16.92
CA SER A 108 -12.58 -21.92 -17.84
C SER A 108 -13.95 -21.99 -17.16
#